data_AF-A0A529QSJ6-F1
#
_entry.id   AF-A0A529QSJ6-F1
#
_cell.length_a   1.000
_cell.length_b   1.000
_cell.length_c   1.000
_cell.angle_alpha   90.00
_cell.angle_beta   90.00
_cell.angle_gamma   90.00
#
_symmetry.space_group_name_H-M   'P 1'
#
loop_
_entity.id
_entity.type
_entity.pdbx_description
1 polymer ?
#
loop_
_entity_poly.entity_id
_entity_poly.type
_entity_poly.pdbx_seq_one_letter_code
_entity_poly.pdbx_strand_id
1 'polypeptide(L)' 'PSGGSHDTQQMSRIARAGMIFVRSKDGRSHTPEEFSSIADIVDGIKVLAGTLYRLAYL' A
#
# COMPACT_ATOMS: atom_id res chain seq x y z
N PRO A 1 -2.98 -11.92 -3.05
CA PRO A 1 -1.55 -11.73 -3.44
C PRO A 1 -1.43 -10.54 -4.39
N SER A 2 -0.32 -9.79 -4.37
CA SER A 2 -0.12 -8.73 -5.37
C SER A 2 0.22 -9.34 -6.73
N GLY A 3 -0.44 -8.86 -7.79
CA GLY A 3 -0.13 -9.22 -9.18
C GLY A 3 0.93 -8.34 -9.83
N GLY A 4 1.22 -7.16 -9.26
CA GLY A 4 2.19 -6.20 -9.78
C GLY A 4 3.59 -6.36 -9.18
N SER A 5 4.61 -5.91 -9.92
CA SER A 5 5.96 -5.77 -9.37
C SER A 5 6.05 -4.54 -8.46
N HIS A 6 6.71 -4.68 -7.31
CA HIS A 6 6.94 -3.58 -6.35
C HIS A 6 8.34 -3.67 -5.77
N ASP A 7 8.91 -2.54 -5.36
CA ASP A 7 10.22 -2.49 -4.69
C ASP A 7 10.26 -3.32 -3.41
N THR A 8 9.12 -3.50 -2.75
CA THR A 8 8.97 -4.39 -1.58
C THR A 8 9.51 -5.80 -1.84
N GLN A 9 9.46 -6.29 -3.08
CA GLN A 9 10.03 -7.60 -3.43
C GLN A 9 11.55 -7.64 -3.20
N GLN A 10 12.27 -6.57 -3.55
CA GLN A 10 13.70 -6.47 -3.28
C GLN A 10 13.95 -6.15 -1.80
N MET A 11 13.19 -5.21 -1.22
CA MET A 11 13.35 -4.82 0.18
C MET A 11 13.13 -5.99 1.16
N SER A 12 12.23 -6.93 0.81
CA SER A 12 11.96 -8.12 1.63
C SER A 12 13.16 -9.06 1.79
N ARG A 13 14.19 -8.92 0.94
CA ARG A 13 15.43 -9.71 1.03
C ARG A 13 16.38 -9.20 2.12
N ILE A 14 16.24 -7.94 2.53
CA ILE A 14 17.17 -7.29 3.47
C ILE A 14 16.50 -6.84 4.78
N ALA A 15 15.16 -6.81 4.83
CA ALA A 15 14.40 -6.47 6.01
C ALA A 15 13.00 -7.12 5.99
N ARG A 16 12.36 -7.19 7.16
CA ARG A 16 10.93 -7.53 7.23
C ARG A 16 10.14 -6.43 6.52
N ALA A 17 9.51 -6.77 5.41
CA ALA A 17 8.78 -5.82 4.57
C ALA A 17 7.34 -6.28 4.34
N GLY A 18 6.44 -5.31 4.16
CA GLY A 18 5.02 -5.53 3.89
C GLY A 18 4.44 -4.41 3.05
N MET A 19 3.25 -4.61 2.51
CA MET A 19 2.52 -3.62 1.71
C MET A 19 1.11 -3.45 2.23
N ILE A 20 0.57 -2.24 2.06
CA ILE A 20 -0.84 -1.91 2.33
C ILE A 20 -1.44 -1.50 0.99
N PHE A 21 -2.52 -2.18 0.59
CA PHE A 21 -3.23 -1.89 -0.65
C PHE A 21 -4.52 -1.14 -0.36
N VAL A 22 -4.84 -0.18 -1.21
CA VAL A 22 -6.12 0.52 -1.24
C VAL A 22 -6.89 0.12 -2.51
N ARG A 23 -8.20 0.39 -2.55
CA ARG A 23 -9.02 0.08 -3.72
C ARG A 23 -8.74 1.09 -4.84
N SER A 24 -8.43 0.57 -6.03
CA SER A 24 -8.53 1.31 -7.28
C SER A 24 -9.86 0.99 -7.95
N LYS A 25 -10.54 2.01 -8.47
CA LYS A 25 -11.81 1.88 -9.19
C LYS A 25 -11.64 0.91 -10.37
N ASP A 26 -12.49 -0.10 -10.41
CA ASP A 26 -12.49 -1.17 -11.42
C ASP A 26 -11.14 -1.90 -11.56
N GLY A 27 -10.27 -1.83 -10.54
CA GLY A 27 -8.93 -2.44 -10.56
C GLY A 27 -7.98 -1.84 -11.60
N ARG A 28 -8.28 -0.65 -12.14
CA ARG A 28 -7.49 -0.01 -13.19
C ARG A 28 -6.16 0.51 -12.64
N SER A 29 -5.10 0.35 -13.43
CA SER A 29 -3.80 0.95 -13.19
C SER A 29 -3.07 1.20 -14.51
N HIS A 30 -2.11 2.14 -14.53
CA HIS A 30 -1.36 2.57 -15.71
C HIS A 30 -2.25 3.11 -16.85
N THR A 31 -3.32 3.80 -16.49
CA THR A 31 -4.27 4.40 -17.45
C THR A 31 -4.76 5.75 -16.91
N PRO A 32 -5.15 6.73 -17.75
CA PRO A 32 -5.65 8.02 -17.28
C PRO A 32 -6.86 7.94 -16.34
N GLU A 33 -7.65 6.87 -16.44
CA GLU A 33 -8.83 6.62 -15.60
C GLU A 33 -8.50 5.92 -14.28
N GLU A 34 -7.22 5.66 -13.99
CA GLU A 34 -6.78 5.15 -12.69
C GLU A 34 -7.22 6.11 -11.59
N PHE A 35 -7.96 5.58 -10.61
CA PHE A 35 -8.57 6.40 -9.58
C PHE A 35 -8.77 5.62 -8.28
N SER A 36 -8.39 6.23 -7.17
CA SER A 36 -8.72 5.79 -5.82
C SER A 36 -9.48 6.92 -5.12
N SER A 37 -10.56 6.59 -4.42
CA SER A 37 -11.35 7.61 -3.73
C SER A 37 -10.56 8.22 -2.57
N ILE A 38 -10.87 9.46 -2.19
CA ILE A 38 -10.25 10.10 -1.01
C ILE A 38 -10.48 9.27 0.26
N ALA A 39 -11.65 8.63 0.40
CA ALA A 39 -11.93 7.76 1.53
C ALA A 39 -10.97 6.54 1.56
N ASP A 40 -10.79 5.86 0.43
CA ASP A 40 -9.87 4.71 0.34
C ASP A 40 -8.41 5.12 0.62
N ILE A 41 -7.99 6.29 0.12
CA ILE A 41 -6.65 6.84 0.37
C ILE A 41 -6.47 7.14 1.86
N VAL A 42 -7.43 7.81 2.49
CA VAL A 42 -7.38 8.15 3.92
C VAL A 42 -7.31 6.89 4.79
N ASP A 43 -8.07 5.85 4.45
CA ASP A 43 -8.00 4.59 5.18
C ASP A 43 -6.64 3.90 5.03
N GLY A 44 -6.05 3.93 3.83
CA GLY A 44 -4.67 3.49 3.60
C GLY A 44 -3.65 4.23 4.48
N ILE A 45 -3.78 5.56 4.57
CA ILE A 45 -2.91 6.40 5.42
C ILE A 45 -3.06 6.05 6.90
N LYS A 46 -4.29 5.84 7.39
CA LYS A 46 -4.51 5.47 8.81
C LYS A 46 -3.83 4.14 9.15
N VAL A 47 -3.96 3.13 8.28
CA VAL A 47 -3.30 1.83 8.49
C VAL A 47 -1.78 1.99 8.45
N LEU A 48 -1.25 2.76 7.49
CA LEU A 48 0.19 3.01 7.40
C LEU A 48 0.72 3.70 8.66
N ALA A 49 0.09 4.80 9.07
CA ALA A 49 0.49 5.57 10.24
C ALA A 49 0.44 4.72 11.53
N GLY A 50 -0.64 3.99 11.75
CA GLY A 50 -0.78 3.09 12.91
C GLY A 50 0.25 1.96 12.90
N THR A 51 0.54 1.39 11.74
CA THR A 51 1.54 0.32 11.58
C THR A 51 2.95 0.83 11.88
N LEU A 52 3.32 1.99 11.33
CA LEU A 52 4.62 2.62 11.58
C LEU A 52 4.78 2.98 13.06
N TYR A 53 3.74 3.57 13.68
CA TYR A 53 3.77 3.88 15.10
C TYR A 53 4.00 2.63 15.94
N ARG A 54 3.26 1.55 15.66
CA ARG A 54 3.44 0.27 16.36
C ARG A 54 4.85 -0.27 16.17
N LEU A 55 5.39 -0.30 14.95
CA LEU A 55 6.73 -0.84 14.70
C LEU A 55 7.86 0.00 15.32
N ALA A 56 7.65 1.31 15.47
CA ALA A 56 8.66 2.21 16.01
C ALA A 56 8.64 2.32 17.54
N TYR A 57 7.47 2.16 18.17
CA TYR A 57 7.27 2.53 19.57
C TYR A 57 6.60 1.46 20.45
N LEU A 58 6.16 0.33 19.89
CA LEU A 58 5.56 -0.79 20.63
C LEU A 58 6.31 -2.11 20.36
#